data_AF-A0A496VKW8-F1
#
_entry.id   AF-A0A496VKW8-F1
#
_cell.length_a   1.000
_cell.length_b   1.000
_cell.length_c   1.000
_cell.angle_alpha   90.00
_cell.angle_beta   90.00
_cell.angle_gamma   90.00
#
_symmetry.space_group_name_H-M   'P 1'
#
loop_
_entity.id
_entity.type
_entity.pdbx_description
1 polymer ?
#
loop_
_entity_poly.entity_id
_entity_poly.type
_entity_poly.pdbx_seq_one_letter_code
_entity_poly.pdbx_strand_id
1 'polypeptide(L)' 'SDDGCGIPPENLDKIFEPFFTTARIQGGTGLGLHIVFNLVTQKLQGTINVQSEIGVGTTFILNFPL' A
#
# COMPACT_ATOMS: atom_id res chain seq x y z
N SER A 1 1.66 3.09 -10.94
CA SER A 1 1.25 4.38 -10.39
C SER A 1 -0.21 4.62 -10.76
N ASP A 2 -0.85 5.58 -10.10
CA ASP A 2 -2.18 6.07 -10.40
C ASP A 2 -2.22 7.61 -10.33
N ASP A 3 -3.32 8.18 -10.79
CA ASP A 3 -3.70 9.60 -10.79
C ASP A 3 -4.90 9.86 -9.86
N GLY A 4 -5.05 9.04 -8.82
CA GLY A 4 -6.14 9.14 -7.84
C GLY A 4 -5.97 10.28 -6.84
N CYS A 5 -6.76 10.25 -5.76
CA CYS A 5 -6.74 11.29 -4.74
C CYS A 5 -5.50 11.28 -3.82
N GLY A 6 -4.63 10.28 -3.93
CA GLY A 6 -3.49 10.08 -3.04
C GLY A 6 -3.86 9.53 -1.65
N ILE A 7 -2.84 9.32 -0.82
CA ILE A 7 -2.94 8.79 0.54
C ILE A 7 -2.47 9.87 1.52
N PRO A 8 -3.27 10.20 2.56
CA PRO A 8 -2.85 11.14 3.59
C PRO A 8 -1.58 10.67 4.31
N PRO A 9 -0.61 11.56 4.62
CA PRO A 9 0.64 11.19 5.28
C PRO A 9 0.45 10.40 6.58
N GLU A 10 -0.58 10.72 7.38
CA GLU A 10 -0.92 10.03 8.63
C GLU A 10 -1.35 8.56 8.46
N ASN A 11 -1.67 8.16 7.23
CA ASN A 11 -2.08 6.80 6.90
C ASN A 11 -0.93 5.98 6.30
N LEU A 12 0.13 6.61 5.77
CA LEU A 12 1.20 5.92 5.03
C LEU A 12 1.87 4.82 5.86
N ASP A 13 2.08 5.04 7.15
CA ASP A 13 2.70 4.05 8.04
C ASP A 13 1.79 2.84 8.32
N LYS A 14 0.48 2.99 8.11
CA LYS A 14 -0.54 1.99 8.48
C LYS A 14 -1.07 1.21 7.29
N ILE A 15 -0.83 1.65 6.05
CA ILE A 15 -1.47 1.05 4.87
C ILE A 15 -1.15 -0.44 4.66
N PHE A 16 -0.05 -0.93 5.25
CA PHE A 16 0.35 -2.34 5.20
C PHE A 16 -0.07 -3.14 6.44
N GLU A 17 -0.66 -2.49 7.44
CA GLU A 17 -1.20 -3.18 8.61
C GLU A 17 -2.43 -4.02 8.21
N PRO A 18 -2.57 -5.24 8.77
CA PRO A 18 -3.74 -6.06 8.52
C PRO A 18 -5.00 -5.35 8.99
N PHE A 19 -6.04 -5.38 8.16
CA PHE A 19 -7.36 -4.78 8.39
C PHE A 19 -7.43 -3.25 8.38
N PHE A 20 -6.32 -2.55 8.15
CA PHE A 20 -6.36 -1.10 7.95
C PHE A 20 -7.07 -0.76 6.64
N THR A 21 -8.08 0.11 6.69
CA THR A 21 -8.81 0.55 5.50
C THR A 21 -9.55 1.86 5.74
N THR A 22 -9.54 2.74 4.74
CA THR A 22 -10.39 3.94 4.68
C THR A 22 -11.74 3.67 3.99
N ALA A 23 -11.88 2.49 3.36
CA ALA A 23 -13.05 2.08 2.58
C ALA A 23 -13.97 1.13 3.35
N ARG A 24 -13.96 1.15 4.69
CA ARG A 24 -14.71 0.21 5.53
C ARG A 24 -16.21 0.21 5.21
N ILE A 25 -16.78 1.40 4.99
CA ILE A 25 -18.20 1.58 4.67
C ILE A 25 -18.54 0.98 3.29
N GLN A 26 -17.58 0.93 2.36
CA GLN A 26 -17.74 0.33 1.04
C GLN A 26 -17.45 -1.19 1.03
N GLY A 27 -17.27 -1.81 2.19
CA GLY A 27 -16.99 -3.25 2.32
C GLY A 27 -15.51 -3.62 2.18
N GLY A 28 -14.60 -2.65 2.19
CA GLY A 28 -13.16 -2.91 2.18
C GLY A 28 -12.72 -3.69 3.42
N THR A 29 -12.02 -4.82 3.23
CA THR A 29 -11.53 -5.66 4.32
C THR A 29 -10.21 -5.16 4.92
N GLY A 30 -9.44 -4.37 4.16
CA GLY A 30 -8.11 -3.90 4.56
C GLY A 30 -7.02 -4.96 4.53
N LEU A 31 -7.20 -6.06 3.77
CA LEU A 31 -6.21 -7.14 3.70
C LEU A 31 -5.32 -7.09 2.46
N GLY A 32 -5.71 -6.37 1.41
CA GLY A 32 -5.02 -6.39 0.11
C GLY A 32 -3.54 -6.00 0.22
N LEU A 33 -3.26 -4.81 0.77
CA LEU A 33 -1.89 -4.31 0.90
C LEU A 33 -1.05 -5.13 1.89
N HIS A 34 -1.65 -5.64 2.96
CA HIS A 34 -0.98 -6.54 3.88
C HIS A 34 -0.50 -7.83 3.19
N ILE A 35 -1.36 -8.43 2.35
CA ILE A 35 -1.01 -9.62 1.56
C ILE A 35 0.14 -9.31 0.60
N VAL A 36 0.06 -8.19 -0.13
CA VAL A 36 1.11 -7.76 -1.07
C VAL A 36 2.43 -7.53 -0.33
N PHE A 37 2.41 -6.85 0.81
CA PHE A 37 3.60 -6.61 1.63
C PHE A 37 4.27 -7.92 2.04
N ASN A 38 3.51 -8.86 2.58
CA ASN A 38 4.03 -10.17 2.98
C ASN A 38 4.56 -10.97 1.78
N LEU A 39 3.87 -10.95 0.65
CA LEU A 39 4.31 -11.65 -0.55
C LEU A 39 5.66 -11.11 -1.02
N VAL A 40 5.78 -9.78 -1.14
CA VAL A 40 7.00 -9.12 -1.61
C VAL A 40 8.15 -9.35 -0.63
N THR A 41 7.95 -9.10 0.66
CA THR A 41 9.04 -9.13 1.65
C THR A 41 9.41 -10.53 2.13
N GLN A 42 8.42 -11.40 2.37
CA GLN A 42 8.65 -12.71 3.00
C GLN A 42 8.85 -13.83 1.99
N LYS A 43 8.13 -13.80 0.85
CA LYS A 43 8.19 -14.87 -0.15
C LYS A 43 9.17 -14.56 -1.28
N LEU A 44 9.14 -13.32 -1.76
CA LEU A 44 9.95 -12.89 -2.90
C LEU A 44 11.25 -12.20 -2.48
N GLN A 45 11.50 -12.05 -1.18
CA GLN A 45 12.71 -11.43 -0.61
C GLN A 45 12.99 -10.03 -1.18
N GLY A 46 11.94 -9.32 -1.60
CA GLY A 46 12.00 -7.98 -2.15
C GLY A 46 11.68 -6.90 -1.13
N THR A 47 11.59 -5.67 -1.61
CA THR A 47 11.18 -4.49 -0.85
C THR A 47 10.02 -3.79 -1.53
N ILE A 48 9.13 -3.18 -0.74
CA ILE A 48 8.03 -2.36 -1.21
C ILE A 48 8.14 -0.97 -0.61
N ASN A 49 8.08 0.06 -1.45
CA ASN A 49 8.02 1.46 -1.06
C ASN A 49 6.77 2.11 -1.66
N VAL A 50 6.30 3.18 -1.02
CA VAL A 50 5.15 3.97 -1.49
C VAL A 50 5.52 5.44 -1.54
N GLN A 51 5.13 6.10 -2.63
CA GLN A 51 5.18 7.55 -2.79
C GLN A 51 3.77 8.00 -3.11
N SER A 52 3.21 8.92 -2.32
CA SER A 52 1.85 9.40 -2.52
C SER A 52 1.76 10.86 -2.14
N GLU A 53 0.98 11.61 -2.92
CA GLU A 53 0.68 13.02 -2.66
C GLU A 53 -0.81 13.26 -2.87
N ILE A 54 -1.42 13.97 -1.93
CA ILE A 54 -2.86 14.30 -1.96
C ILE A 54 -3.17 15.13 -3.20
N GLY A 55 -4.15 14.67 -3.98
CA GLY A 55 -4.59 15.31 -5.22
C GLY A 55 -3.71 15.04 -6.45
N VAL A 56 -2.64 14.24 -6.30
CA VAL A 56 -1.74 13.86 -7.41
C VAL A 56 -1.87 12.37 -7.74
N GLY A 57 -1.87 11.50 -6.72
CA GLY A 57 -1.98 10.05 -6.89
C GLY A 57 -0.98 9.26 -6.05
N THR A 58 -0.88 7.97 -6.32
CA THR A 58 -0.02 7.05 -5.58
C THR A 58 0.85 6.20 -6.51
N THR A 59 2.09 5.94 -6.08
CA THR A 59 3.03 5.05 -6.74
C THR A 59 3.59 4.05 -5.74
N PHE A 60 3.35 2.77 -5.99
CA PHE A 60 4.02 1.66 -5.30
C PHE A 60 5.22 1.20 -6.10
N ILE A 61 6.36 1.03 -5.43
CA ILE A 61 7.65 0.67 -6.03
C ILE A 61 8.08 -0.65 -5.40
N LEU A 62 8.20 -1.70 -6.23
CA LEU A 62 8.63 -3.02 -5.79
C LEU A 62 10.03 -3.30 -6.35
N ASN A 63 10.97 -3.65 -5.48
CA ASN A 63 12.29 -4.11 -5.89
C ASN A 63 12.47 -5.57 -5.49
N PHE A 64 13.06 -6.37 -6.37
CA PHE A 64 13.33 -7.78 -6.14
C PHE A 64 14.83 -8.07 -6.34
N PRO A 65 15.40 -9.02 -5.59
CA PRO A 65 16.74 -9.53 -5.87
C PRO A 65 16.77 -10.22 -7.25
N LEU A 66 17.92 -10.14 -7.92
CA LEU A 66 18.18 -10.77 -9.23
C LEU A 66 18.47 -12.27 -9.09
#